data_AF-A0A2V5MV11-F1
#
_entry.id   AF-A0A2V5MV11-F1
#
_cell.length_a   1.000
_cell.length_b   1.000
_cell.length_c   1.000
_cell.angle_alpha   90.00
_cell.angle_beta   90.00
_cell.angle_gamma   90.00
#
_symmetry.space_group_name_H-M   'P 1'
#
loop_
_entity.id
_entity.type
_entity.pdbx_description
1 polymer ?
#
loop_
_entity_poly.entity_id
_entity_poly.type
_entity_poly.pdbx_seq_one_letter_code
_entity_poly.pdbx_strand_id
1 'polypeptide(L)' 'QMSGKGKKRLGLLGMQERVRLVDGHLTIQSEPGRGTTVMVEIPLKHE' A
#
# COMPACT_ATOMS: atom_id res chain seq x y z
N GLN A 1 22.36 7.69 -13.54
CA GLN A 1 22.84 6.54 -14.35
C GLN A 1 21.73 5.48 -14.41
N MET A 2 21.67 4.75 -15.51
CA MET A 2 20.49 4.09 -16.09
C MET A 2 20.08 2.78 -15.41
N SER A 3 18.77 2.48 -15.37
CA SER A 3 18.24 1.13 -15.65
C SER A 3 16.71 1.12 -15.83
N GLY A 4 16.24 0.61 -16.98
CA GLY A 4 14.95 -0.09 -17.12
C GLY A 4 13.69 0.71 -17.49
N LYS A 5 13.31 0.69 -18.78
CA LYS A 5 11.92 0.92 -19.23
C LYS A 5 11.04 -0.25 -18.78
N GLY A 6 10.58 -0.22 -17.54
CA GLY A 6 9.43 -0.96 -17.04
C GLY A 6 8.66 0.02 -16.16
N LYS A 7 7.33 0.12 -16.32
CA LYS A 7 6.46 1.04 -15.54
C LYS A 7 6.98 1.14 -14.10
N LYS A 8 7.40 2.32 -13.64
CA LYS A 8 7.87 2.55 -12.25
C LYS A 8 6.86 1.90 -11.31
N ARG A 9 7.21 0.74 -10.74
CA ARG A 9 6.36 0.04 -9.78
C ARG A 9 6.50 0.83 -8.47
N LEU A 10 5.54 1.72 -8.20
CA LEU A 10 5.56 2.59 -7.03
C LEU A 10 5.51 1.81 -5.69
N GLY A 11 5.17 0.52 -5.73
CA GLY A 11 5.15 -0.33 -4.55
C GLY A 11 4.18 0.19 -3.50
N LEU A 12 4.65 0.35 -2.27
CA LEU A 12 3.88 0.84 -1.13
C LEU A 12 3.33 2.24 -1.35
N LEU A 13 4.06 3.12 -2.04
CA LEU A 13 3.57 4.47 -2.34
C LEU A 13 2.27 4.41 -3.17
N GLY A 14 2.26 3.57 -4.21
CA GLY A 14 1.06 3.38 -5.01
C GLY A 14 -0.08 2.70 -4.24
N MET A 15 0.22 1.89 -3.21
CA MET A 15 -0.80 1.32 -2.33
C MET A 15 -1.42 2.41 -1.45
N GLN A 16 -0.61 3.25 -0.84
CA GLN A 16 -1.06 4.35 0.01
C GLN A 16 -1.93 5.35 -0.77
N GLU A 17 -1.54 5.69 -2.00
CA GLU A 17 -2.33 6.53 -2.90
C GLU A 17 -3.70 5.90 -3.19
N ARG A 18 -3.75 4.61 -3.56
CA ARG A 18 -5.01 3.91 -3.87
C ARG A 18 -5.93 3.76 -2.67
N VAL A 19 -5.40 3.47 -1.49
CA VAL A 19 -6.20 3.33 -0.26
C VAL A 19 -6.83 4.68 0.12
N ARG A 20 -6.11 5.79 -0.06
CA ARG A 20 -6.64 7.14 0.16
C ARG A 20 -7.81 7.49 -0.77
N LEU A 21 -7.83 6.99 -2.01
CA LEU A 21 -8.91 7.27 -2.97
C LEU A 21 -10.25 6.65 -2.58
N VAL A 22 -10.25 5.66 -1.69
CA VAL A 22 -11.45 4.96 -1.22
C VAL A 22 -11.74 5.22 0.25
N ASP A 23 -11.21 6.34 0.78
CA ASP A 23 -11.31 6.74 2.19
C ASP A 23 -10.86 5.65 3.17
N GLY A 24 -9.93 4.80 2.71
CA GLY A 24 -9.40 3.69 3.49
C GLY A 24 -8.16 4.06 4.31
N HIS A 25 -7.75 3.13 5.16
CA HIS A 25 -6.54 3.21 5.96
C HIS A 25 -5.56 2.07 5.59
N LEU A 26 -4.26 2.37 5.56
CA LEU A 26 -3.18 1.42 5.28
C LEU A 26 -2.24 1.40 6.48
N THR A 27 -2.05 0.23 7.08
CA THR A 27 -1.09 0.00 8.16
C THR A 27 -0.06 -1.05 7.74
N ILE A 28 1.21 -0.80 8.07
CA ILE A 28 2.30 -1.75 7.84
C ILE A 28 2.97 -2.03 9.18
N GLN A 29 3.02 -3.30 9.56
CA GLN A 29 3.69 -3.77 10.76
C GLN A 29 4.79 -4.75 10.35
N SER A 30 6.01 -4.55 10.82
CA SER A 30 7.13 -5.42 10.53
C SER A 30 8.05 -5.51 11.73
N GLU A 31 8.55 -6.73 11.99
CA GLU A 31 9.54 -6.99 13.03
C GLU A 31 10.56 -8.00 12.50
N PRO A 32 11.87 -7.77 12.68
CA PRO A 32 12.91 -8.68 12.24
C PRO A 32 12.66 -10.13 12.72
N GLY A 33 12.74 -11.09 11.81
CA GLY A 33 12.49 -12.50 12.13
C GLY A 33 11.02 -12.90 12.30
N ARG A 34 10.07 -11.95 12.28
CA ARG A 34 8.62 -12.24 12.38
C ARG A 34 7.85 -11.94 11.09
N GLY A 35 8.51 -11.34 10.11
CA GLY A 35 7.92 -11.01 8.81
C GLY A 35 7.24 -9.65 8.81
N THR A 36 6.35 -9.46 7.83
CA THR A 36 5.69 -8.18 7.56
C THR A 36 4.21 -8.41 7.29
N THR A 37 3.38 -7.62 7.94
CA THR A 37 1.93 -7.56 7.71
C THR A 37 1.59 -6.22 7.06
N VAL A 38 0.82 -6.27 5.97
CA VAL A 38 0.24 -5.11 5.29
C VAL A 38 -1.28 -5.23 5.40
N MET A 39 -1.91 -4.28 6.06
CA MET A 39 -3.34 -4.29 6.36
C MET A 39 -4.03 -3.08 5.71
N VAL A 40 -5.17 -3.32 5.08
CA VAL A 40 -6.01 -2.30 4.44
C VAL A 40 -7.41 -2.38 5.01
N GLU A 41 -7.92 -1.24 5.47
CA GLU A 41 -9.27 -1.09 5.99
C GLU A 41 -10.03 -0.13 5.08
N ILE A 42 -11.18 -0.53 4.55
CA ILE A 42 -12.01 0.30 3.67
C ILE A 42 -13.39 0.44 4.33
N PRO A 43 -13.89 1.67 4.55
CA PRO A 43 -15.23 1.86 5.10
C PRO A 43 -16.28 1.29 4.14
N LEU A 44 -17.24 0.55 4.68
CA LEU A 44 -18.42 0.16 3.92
C LEU A 44 -19.31 1.39 3.74
N LYS A 45 -19.83 1.60 2.53
CA LYS A 45 -20.83 2.63 2.31
C LYS A 45 -22.15 2.17 2.95
N HIS A 46 -22.79 3.08 3.68
CA HIS A 46 -24.20 2.93 4.01
C HIS A 46 -25.02 3.40 2.80
N GLU A 47 -26.00 2.60 2.38
CA GLU A 47 -26.99 2.95 1.34
C GLU A 47 -28.10 3.83 1.90
#